data_AF-A0A9Q0VFS0-F1
#
_entry.id   AF-A0A9Q0VFS0-F1
#
_cell.length_a   1.000
_cell.length_b   1.000
_cell.length_c   1.000
_cell.angle_alpha   90.00
_cell.angle_beta   90.00
_cell.angle_gamma   90.00
#
_symmetry.space_group_name_H-M   'P 1'
#
loop_
_entity.id
_entity.type
_entity.pdbx_description
1 polymer ?
#
loop_
_entity_poly.entity_id
_entity_poly.type
_entity_poly.pdbx_seq_one_letter_code
_entity_poly.pdbx_strand_id
1 'polypeptide(L)'
;MLDLTHPDTAAWFKQVLQEMVDDGVKGWMADFGEGLPLDVTLYSGNRRKFPTYVFQKLGSIFSRDFLITLDYLFQGEDPISAHNRYPELWAQINREFMEEWKSARAGKEREDPEEALVFFMRAGFRDSPKWGMLFWEGDQMVSWQANDGIKSSVVGLLSSGISGYAFNHSDIGGYCAVNLPFIKYHRSEELLMRWMELNAFTTVFRTHEGNKPSCNSQFYSNHKTLSHFARCAKLYKAWYFYRTQLVKEAAQKGPTSLPAPIYSLPK
;
A
#
# COMPACT_ATOMS: atom_id res chain seq x y z
N MET A 1 -14.28 11.52 -1.42
CA MET A 1 -13.91 10.10 -1.33
C MET A 1 -14.78 9.32 -2.31
N LEU A 2 -14.32 8.18 -2.85
CA LEU A 2 -15.12 7.36 -3.75
C LEU A 2 -16.12 6.52 -2.94
N ASP A 3 -17.41 6.55 -3.30
CA ASP A 3 -18.35 5.57 -2.75
C ASP A 3 -18.20 4.23 -3.49
N LEU A 4 -17.38 3.34 -2.92
CA LEU A 4 -17.09 2.03 -3.49
C LEU A 4 -18.25 1.03 -3.35
N THR A 5 -19.30 1.35 -2.59
CA THR A 5 -20.50 0.49 -2.52
C THR A 5 -21.48 0.79 -3.66
N HIS A 6 -21.33 1.93 -4.34
CA HIS A 6 -22.06 2.25 -5.56
C HIS A 6 -21.47 1.49 -6.77
N PRO A 7 -22.27 0.67 -7.50
CA PRO A 7 -21.76 -0.19 -8.58
C PRO A 7 -21.12 0.61 -9.72
N ASP A 8 -21.69 1.75 -10.10
CA ASP A 8 -21.14 2.58 -11.19
C ASP A 8 -19.77 3.19 -10.81
N THR A 9 -19.58 3.59 -9.54
CA THR A 9 -18.29 4.10 -9.03
C THR A 9 -17.24 2.99 -8.98
N ALA A 10 -17.64 1.80 -8.53
CA ALA A 10 -16.79 0.61 -8.51
C ALA A 10 -16.35 0.23 -9.94
N ALA A 11 -17.29 0.15 -10.89
CA ALA A 11 -17.00 -0.14 -12.30
C ALA A 11 -16.10 0.91 -12.95
N TRP A 12 -16.38 2.20 -12.72
CA TRP A 12 -15.52 3.30 -13.17
C TRP A 12 -14.10 3.19 -12.60
N PHE A 13 -13.94 2.87 -11.31
CA PHE A 13 -12.62 2.72 -10.72
C PHE A 13 -11.85 1.52 -11.29
N LYS A 14 -12.53 0.39 -11.54
CA LYS A 14 -11.93 -0.75 -12.26
C LYS A 14 -11.48 -0.37 -13.68
N GLN A 15 -12.20 0.51 -14.38
CA GLN A 15 -11.75 1.04 -15.68
C GLN A 15 -10.47 1.87 -15.55
N VAL A 16 -10.33 2.71 -14.52
CA VAL A 16 -9.07 3.46 -14.28
C VAL A 16 -7.89 2.52 -14.05
N LEU A 17 -8.09 1.43 -13.28
CA LEU A 17 -7.07 0.39 -13.10
C LEU A 17 -6.75 -0.36 -14.41
N GLN A 18 -7.76 -0.62 -15.26
CA GLN A 18 -7.57 -1.22 -16.57
C GLN A 18 -6.70 -0.34 -17.48
N GLU A 19 -6.99 0.97 -17.54
CA GLU A 19 -6.20 1.94 -18.31
C GLU A 19 -4.73 1.95 -17.84
N MET A 20 -4.46 1.91 -16.53
CA MET A 20 -3.09 1.80 -16.01
C MET A 20 -2.37 0.51 -16.46
N VAL A 21 -3.05 -0.64 -16.43
CA VAL A 21 -2.45 -1.93 -16.81
C VAL A 21 -2.25 -2.04 -18.32
N ASP A 22 -3.12 -1.43 -19.12
CA ASP A 22 -2.98 -1.37 -20.59
C ASP A 22 -1.81 -0.44 -21.00
N ASP A 23 -1.53 0.61 -20.23
CA ASP A 23 -0.29 1.42 -20.30
C ASP A 23 0.96 0.65 -19.80
N GLY A 24 0.81 -0.61 -19.37
CA GLY A 24 1.91 -1.51 -18.99
C GLY A 24 2.26 -1.52 -17.51
N VAL A 25 1.48 -0.88 -16.63
CA VAL A 25 1.71 -0.94 -15.18
C VAL A 25 1.48 -2.36 -14.66
N LYS A 26 2.54 -2.96 -14.08
CA LYS A 26 2.48 -4.28 -13.43
C LYS A 26 2.27 -4.22 -11.91
N GLY A 27 2.26 -3.03 -11.31
CA GLY A 27 1.89 -2.89 -9.91
C GLY A 27 1.88 -1.45 -9.40
N TRP A 28 1.11 -1.20 -8.34
CA TRP A 28 0.82 0.15 -7.85
C TRP A 28 0.68 0.23 -6.33
N MET A 29 0.82 1.45 -5.81
CA MET A 29 0.45 1.80 -4.44
C MET A 29 -1.07 2.07 -4.42
N ALA A 30 -1.83 1.23 -3.74
CA ALA A 30 -3.24 1.48 -3.44
C ALA A 30 -3.32 2.26 -2.12
N ASP A 31 -2.95 3.54 -2.18
CA ASP A 31 -2.81 4.44 -1.03
C ASP A 31 -4.17 4.86 -0.43
N PHE A 32 -4.13 5.44 0.76
CA PHE A 32 -5.28 5.83 1.59
C PHE A 32 -6.16 4.62 1.99
N GLY A 33 -7.39 4.91 2.37
CA GLY A 33 -8.37 3.98 2.96
C GLY A 33 -8.87 4.48 4.32
N GLU A 34 -8.02 5.19 5.07
CA GLU A 34 -8.30 5.66 6.44
C GLU A 34 -9.10 6.97 6.54
N GLY A 35 -9.41 7.61 5.42
CA GLY A 35 -9.91 8.99 5.37
C GLY A 35 -11.43 9.18 5.23
N LEU A 36 -12.26 8.16 5.46
CA LEU A 36 -13.71 8.28 5.25
C LEU A 36 -14.35 9.23 6.29
N PRO A 37 -15.08 10.28 5.89
CA PRO A 37 -15.72 11.19 6.84
C PRO A 37 -16.76 10.48 7.72
N LEU A 38 -16.83 10.84 9.01
CA LEU A 38 -17.77 10.25 9.96
C LEU A 38 -19.23 10.72 9.78
N ASP A 39 -19.46 11.67 8.87
CA ASP A 39 -20.76 12.22 8.46
C ASP A 39 -21.15 11.77 7.03
N VAL A 40 -20.44 10.78 6.46
CA VAL A 40 -20.72 10.25 5.12
C VAL A 40 -22.06 9.50 5.05
N THR A 41 -22.61 9.39 3.85
CA THR A 41 -23.69 8.46 3.50
C THR A 41 -23.26 7.63 2.29
N LEU A 42 -23.23 6.30 2.43
CA LEU A 42 -22.87 5.36 1.35
C LEU A 42 -24.12 4.76 0.67
N TYR A 43 -23.94 4.08 -0.46
CA TYR A 43 -25.00 3.49 -1.28
C TYR A 43 -25.59 2.16 -0.78
N SER A 44 -26.90 1.95 -0.98
CA SER A 44 -27.65 0.73 -0.58
C SER A 44 -28.55 0.09 -1.63
N GLY A 45 -28.70 0.70 -2.81
CA GLY A 45 -29.63 0.23 -3.84
C GLY A 45 -31.07 0.69 -3.71
N ASN A 46 -31.46 1.41 -2.65
CA ASN A 46 -32.80 2.01 -2.55
C ASN A 46 -32.90 3.31 -3.38
N ARG A 47 -33.40 3.21 -4.61
CA ARG A 47 -33.55 4.35 -5.53
C ARG A 47 -34.54 5.42 -4.99
N ARG A 48 -34.02 6.59 -4.62
CA ARG A 48 -34.75 7.87 -4.69
C ARG A 48 -33.90 8.88 -5.48
N LYS A 49 -34.37 9.26 -6.67
CA LYS A 49 -33.73 10.30 -7.49
C LYS A 49 -33.90 11.68 -6.85
N PHE A 50 -32.81 12.41 -6.69
CA PHE A 50 -32.77 13.84 -6.36
C PHE A 50 -31.76 14.56 -7.29
N PRO A 51 -31.85 15.89 -7.45
CA PRO A 51 -31.15 16.59 -8.52
C PRO A 51 -29.65 16.78 -8.26
N THR A 52 -28.86 16.58 -9.31
CA THR A 52 -27.40 16.71 -9.32
C THR A 52 -26.95 18.18 -9.23
N TYR A 53 -25.92 18.47 -8.43
CA TYR A 53 -25.26 19.78 -8.37
C TYR A 53 -23.78 19.67 -8.75
N VAL A 54 -23.25 20.70 -9.42
CA VAL A 54 -21.89 20.74 -9.96
C VAL A 54 -21.02 21.68 -9.12
N PHE A 55 -19.82 21.23 -8.73
CA PHE A 55 -18.81 22.05 -8.04
C PHE A 55 -17.48 22.10 -8.81
N GLN A 56 -16.74 23.21 -8.67
CA GLN A 56 -15.62 23.55 -9.54
C GLN A 56 -14.25 23.52 -8.81
N LYS A 57 -13.41 22.56 -9.23
CA LYS A 57 -11.92 22.53 -9.29
C LYS A 57 -11.06 23.13 -8.14
N LEU A 58 -10.28 22.25 -7.51
CA LEU A 58 -8.97 22.56 -6.88
C LEU A 58 -7.98 21.39 -7.14
N GLY A 59 -6.76 21.68 -7.59
CA GLY A 59 -5.66 20.69 -7.70
C GLY A 59 -5.39 20.10 -9.09
N SER A 60 -4.14 19.71 -9.34
CA SER A 60 -3.57 19.52 -10.70
C SER A 60 -2.98 18.13 -10.97
N ILE A 61 -3.62 17.06 -10.49
CA ILE A 61 -3.08 15.68 -10.62
C ILE A 61 -3.67 14.93 -11.83
N PHE A 62 -4.82 15.34 -12.38
CA PHE A 62 -5.47 14.66 -13.50
C PHE A 62 -5.85 15.62 -14.64
N SER A 63 -5.69 15.16 -15.88
CA SER A 63 -5.84 15.97 -17.11
C SER A 63 -7.26 16.00 -17.70
N ARG A 64 -8.27 15.51 -16.98
CA ARG A 64 -9.69 15.54 -17.38
C ARG A 64 -10.52 16.15 -16.24
N ASP A 65 -11.68 16.69 -16.54
CA ASP A 65 -12.57 17.25 -15.53
C ASP A 65 -13.31 16.14 -14.78
N PHE A 66 -13.29 16.18 -13.44
CA PHE A 66 -13.90 15.15 -12.59
C PHE A 66 -15.21 15.67 -12.00
N LEU A 67 -16.29 14.93 -12.28
CA LEU A 67 -17.52 14.98 -11.50
C LEU A 67 -17.43 13.86 -10.45
N ILE A 68 -17.14 14.22 -9.20
CA ILE A 68 -17.36 13.33 -8.06
C ILE A 68 -18.78 13.60 -7.57
N THR A 69 -19.74 12.81 -8.05
CA THR A 69 -21.11 12.87 -7.52
C THR A 69 -21.12 12.22 -6.14
N LEU A 70 -21.33 13.04 -5.10
CA LEU A 70 -21.69 12.56 -3.77
C LEU A 70 -23.19 12.23 -3.76
N ASP A 71 -23.56 11.14 -4.42
CA ASP A 71 -24.96 10.69 -4.49
C ASP A 71 -25.35 9.96 -3.18
N TYR A 72 -26.02 10.70 -2.29
CA TYR A 72 -26.55 10.24 -1.00
C TYR A 72 -27.56 9.10 -1.14
N LEU A 73 -27.14 7.83 -1.01
CA LEU A 73 -28.05 6.70 -1.21
C LEU A 73 -28.01 5.58 -0.16
N PHE A 74 -28.11 5.95 1.12
CA PHE A 74 -29.05 5.27 2.00
C PHE A 74 -28.58 3.92 2.60
N GLN A 75 -27.29 3.69 2.82
CA GLN A 75 -26.80 2.44 3.44
C GLN A 75 -27.04 2.39 4.94
N GLY A 76 -27.60 1.27 5.40
CA GLY A 76 -27.91 1.04 6.81
C GLY A 76 -26.71 0.61 7.67
N GLU A 77 -25.49 0.77 7.17
CA GLU A 77 -24.28 0.66 7.99
C GLU A 77 -24.00 2.04 8.60
N ASP A 78 -23.74 2.08 9.90
CA ASP A 78 -23.41 3.31 10.61
C ASP A 78 -22.09 3.92 10.07
N PRO A 79 -21.99 5.25 9.88
CA PRO A 79 -20.80 5.90 9.31
C PRO A 79 -19.48 5.62 10.07
N ILE A 80 -19.52 5.40 11.39
CA ILE A 80 -18.34 5.09 12.20
C ILE A 80 -17.87 3.65 11.94
N SER A 81 -18.83 2.73 11.74
CA SER A 81 -18.57 1.36 11.31
C SER A 81 -17.99 1.34 9.88
N ALA A 82 -18.63 2.09 8.97
CA ALA A 82 -18.17 2.25 7.59
C ALA A 82 -16.75 2.86 7.49
N HIS A 83 -16.39 3.80 8.37
CA HIS A 83 -15.06 4.41 8.41
C HIS A 83 -13.95 3.37 8.57
N ASN A 84 -14.07 2.50 9.58
CA ASN A 84 -13.10 1.43 9.82
C ASN A 84 -13.13 0.36 8.71
N ARG A 85 -14.28 0.17 8.05
CA ARG A 85 -14.46 -0.83 6.99
C ARG A 85 -13.97 -0.39 5.61
N TYR A 86 -13.85 0.92 5.35
CA TYR A 86 -13.46 1.45 4.05
C TYR A 86 -12.12 0.90 3.49
N PRO A 87 -11.05 0.69 4.29
CA PRO A 87 -9.84 -0.01 3.83
C PRO A 87 -10.10 -1.43 3.30
N GLU A 88 -11.10 -2.14 3.81
CA GLU A 88 -11.48 -3.47 3.30
C GLU A 88 -12.12 -3.38 1.92
N LEU A 89 -13.02 -2.40 1.72
CA LEU A 89 -13.66 -2.14 0.42
C LEU A 89 -12.62 -1.69 -0.62
N TRP A 90 -11.66 -0.87 -0.20
CA TRP A 90 -10.55 -0.40 -1.03
C TRP A 90 -9.59 -1.54 -1.42
N ALA A 91 -9.33 -2.48 -0.49
CA ALA A 91 -8.57 -3.69 -0.80
C ALA A 91 -9.35 -4.61 -1.75
N GLN A 92 -10.65 -4.79 -1.50
CA GLN A 92 -11.54 -5.64 -2.28
C GLN A 92 -11.64 -5.18 -3.74
N ILE A 93 -11.85 -3.88 -4.01
CA ILE A 93 -12.03 -3.39 -5.39
C ILE A 93 -10.76 -3.58 -6.25
N ASN A 94 -9.57 -3.37 -5.66
CA ASN A 94 -8.29 -3.65 -6.32
C ASN A 94 -8.10 -5.14 -6.58
N ARG A 95 -8.51 -5.98 -5.62
CA ARG A 95 -8.40 -7.44 -5.73
C ARG A 95 -9.33 -8.03 -6.78
N GLU A 96 -10.60 -7.61 -6.80
CA GLU A 96 -11.59 -8.04 -7.79
C GLU A 96 -11.15 -7.68 -9.21
N PHE A 97 -10.69 -6.44 -9.43
CA PHE A 97 -10.14 -6.01 -10.73
C PHE A 97 -9.05 -6.97 -11.21
N MET A 98 -8.11 -7.34 -10.34
CA MET A 98 -7.03 -8.26 -10.70
C MET A 98 -7.49 -9.69 -10.97
N GLU A 99 -8.48 -10.19 -10.24
CA GLU A 99 -9.05 -11.53 -10.47
C GLU A 99 -9.85 -11.57 -11.78
N GLU A 100 -10.59 -10.51 -12.10
CA GLU A 100 -11.27 -10.30 -13.39
C GLU A 100 -10.26 -10.21 -14.55
N TRP A 101 -9.25 -9.36 -14.42
CA TRP A 101 -8.18 -9.19 -15.40
C TRP A 101 -7.43 -10.49 -15.67
N LYS A 102 -7.10 -11.25 -14.63
CA LYS A 102 -6.46 -12.57 -14.77
C LYS A 102 -7.40 -13.54 -15.49
N SER A 103 -8.67 -13.58 -15.09
CA SER A 103 -9.67 -14.48 -15.70
C SER A 103 -9.90 -14.19 -17.18
N ALA A 104 -9.86 -12.92 -17.60
CA ALA A 104 -9.97 -12.50 -19.01
C ALA A 104 -8.76 -12.89 -19.89
N ARG A 105 -7.63 -13.27 -19.27
CA ARG A 105 -6.41 -13.77 -19.92
C ARG A 105 -6.28 -15.30 -19.85
N ALA A 106 -6.97 -15.97 -18.93
CA ALA A 106 -6.91 -17.43 -18.80
C ALA A 106 -7.24 -18.14 -20.12
N GLY A 107 -6.31 -18.95 -20.63
CA GLY A 107 -6.41 -19.66 -21.90
C GLY A 107 -5.80 -18.96 -23.13
N LYS A 108 -5.27 -17.73 -22.98
CA LYS A 108 -4.48 -17.05 -24.02
C LYS A 108 -2.99 -17.26 -23.76
N GLU A 109 -2.45 -18.31 -24.38
CA GLU A 109 -1.05 -18.77 -24.28
C GLU A 109 -0.60 -19.18 -22.86
N ARG A 110 0.68 -19.57 -22.72
CA ARG A 110 1.23 -20.02 -21.42
C ARG A 110 1.28 -18.84 -20.46
N GLU A 111 0.69 -18.98 -19.27
CA GLU A 111 0.87 -18.01 -18.18
C GLU A 111 2.38 -17.83 -17.91
N ASP A 112 2.91 -16.65 -18.23
CA ASP A 112 4.24 -16.24 -17.77
C ASP A 112 4.12 -15.78 -16.31
N PRO A 113 4.87 -16.38 -15.36
CA PRO A 113 4.90 -15.91 -13.98
C PRO A 113 5.33 -14.42 -13.83
N GLU A 114 6.02 -13.84 -14.81
CA GLU A 114 6.40 -12.41 -14.82
C GLU A 114 5.25 -11.47 -15.25
N GLU A 115 4.11 -11.97 -15.73
CA GLU A 115 2.93 -11.15 -16.08
C GLU A 115 2.07 -10.73 -14.86
N ALA A 116 2.33 -11.28 -13.67
CA ALA A 116 1.47 -11.08 -12.50
C ALA A 116 1.43 -9.63 -12.01
N LEU A 117 0.22 -9.09 -11.83
CA LEU A 117 0.01 -7.79 -11.20
C LEU A 117 0.22 -7.87 -9.67
N VAL A 118 0.52 -6.73 -9.03
CA VAL A 118 0.57 -6.62 -7.56
C VAL A 118 0.24 -5.19 -7.09
N PHE A 119 -0.56 -5.06 -6.03
CA PHE A 119 -0.77 -3.78 -5.34
C PHE A 119 -0.36 -3.86 -3.87
N PHE A 120 -0.05 -2.70 -3.27
CA PHE A 120 0.27 -2.61 -1.84
C PHE A 120 -0.47 -1.46 -1.13
N MET A 121 -0.86 -1.69 0.12
CA MET A 121 -1.74 -0.82 0.93
C MET A 121 -1.13 -0.45 2.30
N ARG A 122 -1.45 0.72 2.84
CA ARG A 122 -1.09 1.09 4.22
C ARG A 122 -2.26 0.95 5.18
N ALA A 123 -3.47 1.32 4.74
CA ALA A 123 -4.67 1.20 5.53
C ALA A 123 -5.15 -0.26 5.53
N GLY A 124 -5.70 -0.70 6.65
CA GLY A 124 -6.25 -2.03 6.80
C GLY A 124 -7.16 -2.14 8.01
N PHE A 125 -8.09 -3.08 7.93
CA PHE A 125 -8.97 -3.48 9.03
C PHE A 125 -9.11 -5.01 9.06
N ARG A 126 -10.12 -5.55 9.74
CA ARG A 126 -10.25 -6.97 10.10
C ARG A 126 -10.10 -7.93 8.92
N ASP A 127 -10.78 -7.68 7.80
CA ASP A 127 -10.75 -8.53 6.59
C ASP A 127 -9.78 -8.04 5.52
N SER A 128 -9.03 -6.95 5.71
CA SER A 128 -8.07 -6.46 4.70
C SER A 128 -7.03 -7.53 4.27
N PRO A 129 -6.48 -8.40 5.16
CA PRO A 129 -5.57 -9.47 4.74
C PRO A 129 -6.17 -10.54 3.81
N LYS A 130 -7.51 -10.61 3.69
CA LYS A 130 -8.20 -11.48 2.73
C LYS A 130 -8.05 -10.97 1.29
N TRP A 131 -8.03 -9.65 1.13
CA TRP A 131 -8.12 -8.97 -0.17
C TRP A 131 -6.77 -8.37 -0.60
N GLY A 132 -6.06 -7.73 0.34
CA GLY A 132 -4.77 -7.10 0.10
C GLY A 132 -3.66 -8.11 -0.19
N MET A 133 -2.82 -7.81 -1.18
CA MET A 133 -1.74 -8.71 -1.62
C MET A 133 -0.41 -8.46 -0.93
N LEU A 134 -0.18 -7.21 -0.53
CA LEU A 134 1.02 -6.71 0.11
C LEU A 134 0.62 -5.47 0.91
N PHE A 135 1.29 -5.24 2.02
CA PHE A 135 1.11 -4.04 2.83
C PHE A 135 2.41 -3.25 2.92
N TRP A 136 2.33 -1.98 3.32
CA TRP A 136 3.49 -1.24 3.77
C TRP A 136 3.20 -0.45 5.03
N GLU A 137 4.24 -0.20 5.82
CA GLU A 137 4.16 0.47 7.13
C GLU A 137 3.65 1.93 7.12
N GLY A 138 3.32 2.51 5.97
CA GLY A 138 2.93 3.91 5.86
C GLY A 138 4.09 4.89 6.02
N ASP A 139 3.75 6.12 6.42
CA ASP A 139 4.55 7.31 6.16
C ASP A 139 5.53 7.67 7.31
N GLN A 140 6.45 6.76 7.69
CA GLN A 140 7.41 7.05 8.76
C GLN A 140 8.20 8.36 8.50
N MET A 141 8.48 9.11 9.56
CA MET A 141 9.45 10.20 9.49
C MET A 141 10.85 9.69 9.11
N VAL A 142 11.62 10.55 8.45
CA VAL A 142 13.02 10.31 8.07
C VAL A 142 13.96 10.40 9.29
N SER A 143 13.69 9.58 10.32
CA SER A 143 14.24 9.72 11.67
C SER A 143 14.65 8.39 12.34
N TRP A 144 15.41 8.52 13.43
CA TRP A 144 15.80 7.44 14.35
C TRP A 144 14.87 7.30 15.58
N GLN A 145 13.74 8.01 15.58
CA GLN A 145 12.83 8.07 16.73
C GLN A 145 12.14 6.72 16.97
N ALA A 146 11.69 6.51 18.20
CA ALA A 146 11.05 5.26 18.61
C ALA A 146 9.66 5.08 17.98
N ASN A 147 8.86 6.15 17.95
CA ASN A 147 7.43 6.06 17.64
C ASN A 147 7.10 6.40 16.18
N ASP A 148 8.03 7.03 15.46
CA ASP A 148 7.84 7.47 14.07
C ASP A 148 9.20 7.56 13.34
N GLY A 149 9.76 6.40 13.03
CA GLY A 149 11.07 6.29 12.39
C GLY A 149 11.40 4.83 12.11
N ILE A 150 12.65 4.51 11.78
CA ILE A 150 13.06 3.13 11.45
C ILE A 150 12.72 2.09 12.54
N LYS A 151 12.60 2.53 13.80
CA LYS A 151 12.17 1.67 14.92
C LYS A 151 10.68 1.35 14.88
N SER A 152 9.82 2.32 14.55
CA SER A 152 8.38 2.08 14.47
C SER A 152 8.03 1.16 13.29
N SER A 153 8.74 1.25 12.15
CA SER A 153 8.56 0.28 11.06
C SER A 153 8.92 -1.15 11.46
N VAL A 154 9.90 -1.37 12.36
CA VAL A 154 10.18 -2.73 12.87
C VAL A 154 9.07 -3.22 13.80
N VAL A 155 8.52 -2.34 14.64
CA VAL A 155 7.38 -2.67 15.51
C VAL A 155 6.14 -3.02 14.67
N GLY A 156 5.85 -2.25 13.63
CA GLY A 156 4.72 -2.48 12.72
C GLY A 156 4.86 -3.75 11.89
N LEU A 157 6.07 -4.06 11.37
CA LEU A 157 6.33 -5.31 10.65
C LEU A 157 6.09 -6.55 11.53
N LEU A 158 6.34 -6.45 12.83
CA LEU A 158 6.09 -7.53 13.79
C LEU A 158 4.60 -7.61 14.21
N SER A 159 3.96 -6.48 14.51
CA SER A 159 2.56 -6.46 14.97
C SER A 159 1.58 -6.79 13.84
N SER A 160 1.84 -6.32 12.63
CA SER A 160 1.06 -6.64 11.43
C SER A 160 1.09 -8.15 11.13
N GLY A 161 2.29 -8.76 11.20
CA GLY A 161 2.46 -10.22 11.07
C GLY A 161 1.59 -11.01 12.07
N ILE A 162 1.63 -10.65 13.35
CA ILE A 162 0.77 -11.27 14.38
C ILE A 162 -0.73 -11.06 14.08
N SER A 163 -1.09 -9.95 13.43
CA SER A 163 -2.47 -9.53 13.16
C SER A 163 -3.06 -10.03 11.82
N GLY A 164 -2.39 -10.94 11.11
CA GLY A 164 -2.88 -11.49 9.83
C GLY A 164 -2.12 -11.02 8.59
N TYR A 165 -1.32 -9.95 8.68
CA TYR A 165 -0.71 -9.26 7.55
C TYR A 165 0.65 -9.87 7.20
N ALA A 166 0.62 -11.02 6.51
CA ALA A 166 1.80 -11.83 6.26
C ALA A 166 2.87 -11.24 5.34
N PHE A 167 2.50 -10.26 4.51
CA PHE A 167 3.34 -9.67 3.47
C PHE A 167 3.40 -8.17 3.68
N ASN A 168 4.56 -7.67 4.12
CA ASN A 168 4.72 -6.28 4.52
C ASN A 168 6.18 -5.80 4.32
N HIS A 169 6.36 -4.50 4.09
CA HIS A 169 7.64 -3.82 3.92
C HIS A 169 7.54 -2.35 4.38
N SER A 170 8.67 -1.64 4.43
CA SER A 170 8.68 -0.19 4.72
C SER A 170 9.34 0.60 3.61
N ASP A 171 9.08 1.92 3.55
CA ASP A 171 9.85 2.81 2.70
C ASP A 171 11.31 2.81 3.12
N ILE A 172 12.22 2.35 2.25
CA ILE A 172 13.66 2.43 2.53
C ILE A 172 14.06 3.91 2.72
N GLY A 173 14.31 4.26 3.97
CA GLY A 173 14.68 5.60 4.41
C GLY A 173 13.54 6.44 4.99
N GLY A 174 12.32 5.91 5.10
CA GLY A 174 11.13 6.65 5.53
C GLY A 174 10.63 7.64 4.47
N TYR A 175 9.52 8.30 4.75
CA TYR A 175 8.81 9.19 3.81
C TYR A 175 8.73 10.65 4.29
N CYS A 176 8.32 10.88 5.53
CA CYS A 176 8.00 12.20 6.06
C CYS A 176 9.27 13.00 6.39
N ALA A 177 9.60 13.98 5.55
CA ALA A 177 10.59 15.02 5.84
C ALA A 177 9.90 16.34 6.23
N VAL A 178 10.45 16.98 7.27
CA VAL A 178 9.96 18.24 7.83
C VAL A 178 11.06 19.27 7.72
N ASN A 179 10.70 20.48 7.29
CA ASN A 179 11.61 21.62 7.18
C ASN A 179 10.86 22.86 7.65
N LEU A 180 10.84 23.04 8.97
CA LEU A 180 10.32 24.21 9.68
C LEU A 180 11.51 25.04 10.19
N PRO A 181 11.34 26.33 10.53
CA PRO A 181 12.46 27.23 10.87
C PRO A 181 13.46 26.68 11.90
N PHE A 182 12.98 25.93 12.90
CA PHE A 182 13.80 25.34 13.97
C PHE A 182 13.77 23.81 14.02
N ILE A 183 12.97 23.14 13.18
CA ILE A 183 12.79 21.68 13.19
C ILE A 183 13.01 21.15 11.78
N LYS A 184 14.11 20.43 11.58
CA LYS A 184 14.50 19.84 10.29
C LYS A 184 14.74 18.34 10.46
N TYR A 185 13.85 17.55 9.88
CA TYR A 185 14.00 16.12 9.73
C TYR A 185 14.24 15.84 8.25
N HIS A 186 15.51 15.61 7.91
CA HIS A 186 15.97 15.26 6.58
C HIS A 186 16.65 13.88 6.64
N ARG A 187 16.46 13.06 5.61
CA ARG A 187 17.05 11.72 5.56
C ARG A 187 18.56 11.79 5.39
N SER A 188 19.32 11.30 6.37
CA SER A 188 20.78 11.16 6.26
C SER A 188 21.16 9.92 5.43
N GLU A 189 22.38 9.91 4.88
CA GLU A 189 22.93 8.73 4.21
C GLU A 189 22.92 7.49 5.12
N GLU A 190 23.30 7.67 6.40
CA GLU A 190 23.38 6.57 7.35
C GLU A 190 21.99 5.96 7.59
N LEU A 191 20.97 6.79 7.86
CA LEU A 191 19.61 6.30 8.05
C LEU A 191 19.13 5.54 6.81
N LEU A 192 19.35 6.10 5.61
CA LEU A 192 19.02 5.46 4.34
C LEU A 192 19.71 4.09 4.19
N MET A 193 21.03 4.02 4.37
CA MET A 193 21.81 2.78 4.26
C MET A 193 21.41 1.72 5.29
N ARG A 194 21.04 2.13 6.50
CA ARG A 194 20.57 1.24 7.57
C ARG A 194 19.16 0.70 7.28
N TRP A 195 18.30 1.51 6.68
CA TRP A 195 16.97 1.07 6.23
C TRP A 195 17.04 0.15 4.99
N MET A 196 18.08 0.28 4.15
CA MET A 196 18.39 -0.72 3.11
C MET A 196 18.84 -2.05 3.72
N GLU A 197 19.65 -2.04 4.80
CA GLU A 197 20.03 -3.27 5.50
C GLU A 197 18.81 -3.97 6.11
N LEU A 198 17.85 -3.22 6.66
CA LEU A 198 16.59 -3.75 7.18
C LEU A 198 15.71 -4.37 6.08
N ASN A 199 15.31 -3.61 5.05
CA ASN A 199 14.41 -4.12 4.01
C ASN A 199 15.06 -5.14 3.07
N ALA A 200 16.38 -5.34 3.11
CA ALA A 200 17.00 -6.46 2.41
C ALA A 200 16.46 -7.83 2.88
N PHE A 201 15.80 -7.89 4.05
CA PHE A 201 15.21 -9.09 4.65
C PHE A 201 13.67 -9.03 4.82
N THR A 202 12.97 -8.07 4.22
CA THR A 202 11.49 -8.00 4.20
C THR A 202 10.91 -8.64 2.94
N THR A 203 9.57 -8.64 2.78
CA THR A 203 8.90 -9.22 1.60
C THR A 203 9.31 -8.48 0.32
N VAL A 204 9.42 -7.16 0.35
CA VAL A 204 9.74 -6.30 -0.81
C VAL A 204 10.79 -5.24 -0.47
N PHE A 205 11.78 -5.11 -1.35
CA PHE A 205 12.86 -4.13 -1.24
C PHE A 205 12.54 -2.87 -2.08
N ARG A 206 11.79 -1.91 -1.51
CA ARG A 206 11.30 -0.70 -2.22
C ARG A 206 11.82 0.61 -1.60
N THR A 207 12.29 1.53 -2.44
CA THR A 207 12.66 2.91 -2.04
C THR A 207 11.50 3.89 -2.22
N HIS A 208 11.62 5.07 -1.60
CA HIS A 208 10.77 6.23 -1.88
C HIS A 208 11.58 7.51 -1.75
N GLU A 209 11.33 8.53 -2.58
CA GLU A 209 12.09 9.79 -2.50
C GLU A 209 11.71 10.63 -1.26
N GLY A 210 10.44 10.50 -0.85
CA GLY A 210 9.81 11.16 0.28
C GLY A 210 9.01 12.40 -0.17
N ASN A 211 8.31 13.03 0.76
CA ASN A 211 7.53 14.25 0.47
C ASN A 211 8.39 15.48 0.08
N LYS A 212 9.71 15.44 0.33
CA LYS A 212 10.67 16.50 -0.03
C LYS A 212 11.97 15.89 -0.59
N PRO A 213 11.99 15.43 -1.85
CA PRO A 213 13.13 14.72 -2.43
C PRO A 213 14.46 15.49 -2.36
N SER A 214 14.42 16.81 -2.60
CA SER A 214 15.59 17.67 -2.76
C SER A 214 16.41 17.95 -1.49
N CYS A 215 15.84 17.70 -0.30
CA CYS A 215 16.56 17.84 0.97
C CYS A 215 16.94 16.50 1.63
N ASN A 216 16.56 15.37 1.03
CA ASN A 216 16.80 14.03 1.54
C ASN A 216 17.93 13.34 0.78
N SER A 217 18.73 12.53 1.47
CA SER A 217 19.61 11.57 0.81
C SER A 217 18.78 10.51 0.06
N GLN A 218 19.16 10.23 -1.19
CA GLN A 218 18.57 9.22 -2.05
C GLN A 218 19.59 8.12 -2.35
N PHE A 219 19.12 6.95 -2.77
CA PHE A 219 19.99 5.82 -3.09
C PHE A 219 20.91 6.11 -4.29
N TYR A 220 20.53 7.06 -5.14
CA TYR A 220 21.31 7.54 -6.28
C TYR A 220 22.10 8.84 -6.01
N SER A 221 22.05 9.41 -4.79
CA SER A 221 22.67 10.72 -4.51
C SER A 221 24.19 10.74 -4.70
N ASN A 222 24.89 9.61 -4.49
CA ASN A 222 26.32 9.48 -4.74
C ASN A 222 26.74 8.01 -4.87
N HIS A 223 28.01 7.79 -5.23
CA HIS A 223 28.59 6.46 -5.42
C HIS A 223 28.48 5.56 -4.16
N LYS A 224 28.56 6.13 -2.96
CA LYS A 224 28.52 5.37 -1.69
C LYS A 224 27.11 4.84 -1.42
N THR A 225 26.08 5.69 -1.48
CA THR A 225 24.70 5.25 -1.29
C THR A 225 24.26 4.28 -2.40
N LEU A 226 24.70 4.50 -3.64
CA LEU A 226 24.39 3.62 -4.78
C LEU A 226 25.08 2.25 -4.67
N SER A 227 26.35 2.22 -4.26
CA SER A 227 27.08 0.96 -4.02
C SER A 227 26.46 0.15 -2.88
N HIS A 228 26.01 0.83 -1.82
CA HIS A 228 25.36 0.17 -0.69
C HIS A 228 23.97 -0.37 -1.07
N PHE A 229 23.18 0.40 -1.82
CA PHE A 229 21.93 -0.06 -2.42
C PHE A 229 22.14 -1.31 -3.29
N ALA A 230 23.14 -1.29 -4.19
CA ALA A 230 23.47 -2.42 -5.04
C ALA A 230 23.91 -3.67 -4.22
N ARG A 231 24.61 -3.48 -3.09
CA ARG A 231 24.95 -4.56 -2.15
C ARG A 231 23.70 -5.16 -1.52
N CYS A 232 22.80 -4.32 -1.01
CA CYS A 232 21.55 -4.75 -0.37
C CYS A 232 20.56 -5.38 -1.36
N ALA A 233 20.47 -4.89 -2.60
CA ALA A 233 19.68 -5.50 -3.67
C ALA A 233 20.20 -6.89 -4.06
N LYS A 234 21.53 -7.06 -4.14
CA LYS A 234 22.16 -8.38 -4.34
C LYS A 234 21.87 -9.33 -3.18
N LEU A 235 21.89 -8.83 -1.94
CA LEU A 235 21.53 -9.60 -0.74
C LEU A 235 20.06 -10.03 -0.79
N TYR A 236 19.13 -9.11 -1.05
CA TYR A 236 17.69 -9.39 -1.24
C TYR A 236 17.43 -10.43 -2.34
N LYS A 237 18.22 -10.42 -3.43
CA LYS A 237 18.17 -11.45 -4.48
C LYS A 237 18.74 -12.79 -4.01
N ALA A 238 19.81 -12.81 -3.20
CA ALA A 238 20.51 -14.03 -2.81
C ALA A 238 19.65 -15.01 -2.01
N TRP A 239 18.76 -14.52 -1.13
CA TRP A 239 17.82 -15.38 -0.37
C TRP A 239 16.44 -15.53 -1.03
N TYR A 240 16.30 -15.20 -2.33
CA TYR A 240 15.04 -15.33 -3.07
C TYR A 240 14.37 -16.70 -2.90
N PHE A 241 15.14 -17.79 -2.98
CA PHE A 241 14.64 -19.16 -2.81
C PHE A 241 13.92 -19.36 -1.45
N TYR A 242 14.49 -18.79 -0.37
CA TYR A 242 13.94 -18.89 0.97
C TYR A 242 12.76 -17.94 1.16
N ARG A 243 12.82 -16.72 0.59
CA ARG A 243 11.66 -15.81 0.57
C ARG A 243 10.46 -16.43 -0.12
N THR A 244 10.65 -17.09 -1.26
CA THR A 244 9.58 -17.80 -1.98
C THR A 244 9.02 -18.97 -1.17
N GLN A 245 9.83 -19.66 -0.36
CA GLN A 245 9.34 -20.70 0.56
C GLN A 245 8.47 -20.08 1.67
N LEU A 246 8.95 -19.03 2.33
CA LEU A 246 8.20 -18.31 3.38
C LEU A 246 6.89 -17.70 2.87
N VAL A 247 6.88 -17.16 1.64
CA VAL A 247 5.66 -16.64 1.00
C VAL A 247 4.66 -17.76 0.70
N LYS A 248 5.13 -18.91 0.20
CA LYS A 248 4.27 -20.09 -0.03
C LYS A 248 3.71 -20.66 1.27
N GLU A 249 4.52 -20.73 2.32
CA GLU A 249 4.07 -21.20 3.64
C GLU A 249 3.02 -20.26 4.22
N ALA A 250 3.25 -18.95 4.20
CA ALA A 250 2.30 -17.96 4.68
C ALA A 250 0.98 -17.97 3.90
N ALA A 251 1.03 -18.15 2.58
CA ALA A 251 -0.17 -18.29 1.74
C ALA A 251 -0.98 -19.57 2.02
N GLN A 252 -0.36 -20.60 2.61
CA GLN A 252 -1.01 -21.87 2.95
C GLN A 252 -1.48 -21.96 4.41
N LYS A 253 -0.79 -21.29 5.34
CA LYS A 253 -0.97 -21.45 6.79
C LYS A 253 -1.36 -20.16 7.53
N GLY A 254 -1.35 -19.01 6.87
CA GLY A 254 -1.41 -17.69 7.52
C GLY A 254 -0.02 -17.21 7.99
N PRO A 255 0.08 -16.01 8.57
CA PRO A 255 1.37 -15.41 8.94
C PRO A 255 2.05 -16.13 10.11
N THR A 256 3.10 -16.87 9.79
CA THR A 256 4.15 -17.33 10.74
C THR A 256 5.56 -17.04 10.20
N SER A 257 5.66 -16.30 9.10
CA SER A 257 6.83 -16.23 8.20
C SER A 257 7.90 -15.19 8.58
N LEU A 258 7.57 -14.18 9.38
CA LEU A 258 8.56 -13.46 10.18
C LEU A 258 8.56 -14.10 11.57
N PRO A 259 9.55 -14.93 11.92
CA PRO A 259 9.62 -15.51 13.26
C PRO A 259 9.96 -14.40 14.27
N ALA A 260 8.92 -13.77 14.82
CA ALA A 260 9.05 -13.18 16.14
C ALA A 260 9.60 -14.27 17.06
N PRO A 261 10.68 -14.03 17.85
CA PRO A 261 11.38 -15.09 18.59
C PRO A 261 10.49 -15.95 19.49
N ILE A 262 9.32 -15.40 19.88
CA ILE A 262 8.22 -16.08 20.58
C ILE A 262 7.70 -17.36 19.90
N TYR A 263 7.73 -17.47 18.57
CA TYR A 263 7.15 -18.63 17.86
C TYR A 263 8.15 -19.77 17.61
N SER A 264 9.45 -19.47 17.55
CA SER A 264 10.49 -20.42 17.14
C SER A 264 11.35 -20.95 18.28
N LEU A 265 11.21 -20.40 19.50
CA LEU A 265 11.95 -20.83 20.68
C LEU A 265 11.07 -21.72 21.56
N PRO A 266 11.35 -23.03 21.67
CA PRO A 266 10.75 -23.85 22.73
C PRO A 266 11.18 -23.31 24.11
N LYS A 267 10.32 -23.49 25.10
CA LYS A 267 10.56 -23.10 26.50
C LYS A 267 11.61 -23.97 27.17
#